data_AF-M4F919-F1
#
_entry.id   AF-M4F919-F1
#
_cell.length_a   1.000
_cell.length_b   1.000
_cell.length_c   1.000
_cell.angle_alpha   90.00
_cell.angle_beta   90.00
_cell.angle_gamma   90.00
#
_symmetry.space_group_name_H-M   'P 1'
#
loop_
_entity.id
_entity.type
_entity.pdbx_description
1 polymer ?
#
loop_
_entity_poly.entity_id
_entity_poly.type
_entity_poly.pdbx_seq_one_letter_code
_entity_poly.pdbx_strand_id
1 'polypeptide(L)' 'MVKEIRDVRLIIAYIEFLQKNVDEALKSYEQLTKEDPKGFRPYFYRGMIYSFLDKNAEAKEQFAKYKELFQRYLG' A
#
# COMPACT_ATOMS: atom_id res chain seq x y z
N MET A 1 -13.70 19.85 -24.35
CA MET A 1 -12.63 19.07 -25.00
C MET A 1 -11.21 19.41 -24.52
N VAL A 2 -10.62 20.59 -24.79
CA VAL A 2 -9.22 20.90 -24.37
C VAL A 2 -9.05 20.98 -22.85
N LYS A 3 -10.07 21.50 -22.14
CA LYS A 3 -10.08 21.62 -20.66
C LYS A 3 -10.14 20.23 -19.99
N GLU A 4 -11.04 19.37 -20.45
CA GLU A 4 -11.20 17.98 -19.97
C GLU A 4 -9.93 17.14 -20.20
N ILE A 5 -9.26 17.30 -21.35
CA ILE A 5 -7.98 16.63 -21.64
C ILE A 5 -6.87 17.12 -20.69
N ARG A 6 -6.88 18.40 -20.29
CA ARG A 6 -5.92 18.95 -19.32
C ARG A 6 -6.15 18.40 -17.93
N ASP A 7 -7.42 18.24 -17.54
CA ASP A 7 -7.81 17.71 -16.23
C ASP A 7 -7.44 16.21 -16.12
N VAL A 8 -7.59 15.43 -17.19
CA VAL A 8 -7.13 14.03 -17.24
C VAL A 8 -5.61 13.94 -17.08
N ARG A 9 -4.82 14.81 -17.73
CA ARG A 9 -3.36 14.79 -17.60
C ARG A 9 -2.89 15.17 -16.20
N LEU A 10 -3.60 16.06 -15.50
CA LEU A 10 -3.32 16.38 -14.11
C LEU A 10 -3.60 15.20 -13.18
N ILE A 11 -4.71 14.48 -13.42
CA ILE A 11 -5.05 13.26 -12.68
C ILE A 11 -3.99 12.18 -12.93
N ILE A 12 -3.56 11.99 -14.19
CA ILE A 12 -2.50 11.03 -14.53
C ILE A 12 -1.19 11.41 -13.83
N ALA A 13 -0.76 12.67 -13.91
CA ALA A 13 0.48 13.11 -13.26
C ALA A 13 0.43 12.95 -11.73
N TYR A 14 -0.73 13.18 -11.11
CA TYR A 14 -0.93 12.95 -9.68
C TYR A 14 -0.89 11.46 -9.32
N ILE A 15 -1.49 10.61 -10.15
CA ILE A 15 -1.40 9.15 -10.02
C ILE A 15 0.04 8.68 -10.20
N GLU A 16 0.78 9.17 -11.19
CA GLU A 16 2.20 8.83 -11.42
C GLU A 16 3.09 9.29 -10.27
N PHE A 17 2.86 10.49 -9.73
CA PHE A 17 3.55 11.01 -8.55
C PHE A 17 3.27 10.15 -7.32
N LEU A 18 2.00 9.77 -7.10
CA LEU A 18 1.64 8.85 -6.03
C LEU A 18 2.22 7.46 -6.29
N GLN A 19 2.21 6.94 -7.52
CA GLN A 19 2.75 5.63 -7.89
C GLN A 19 4.24 5.51 -7.61
N LYS A 20 5.04 6.53 -7.95
CA LYS A 20 6.45 6.57 -7.59
C LYS A 20 6.64 6.53 -6.07
N ASN A 21 5.90 7.33 -5.31
CA ASN A 21 5.99 7.28 -3.85
C ASN A 21 5.46 5.96 -3.26
N VAL A 22 4.49 5.32 -3.94
CA VAL A 22 3.88 4.05 -3.55
C VAL A 22 4.85 2.89 -3.73
N ASP A 23 5.57 2.81 -4.84
CA ASP A 23 6.58 1.76 -5.07
C ASP A 23 7.71 1.83 -4.03
N GLU A 24 8.21 3.04 -3.76
CA GLU A 24 9.20 3.31 -2.72
C GLU A 24 8.67 2.93 -1.31
N ALA A 25 7.41 3.25 -1.02
CA ALA A 25 6.75 2.88 0.24
C ALA A 25 6.61 1.35 0.37
N LEU A 26 6.18 0.66 -0.69
CA LEU A 26 6.07 -0.81 -0.69
C LEU A 26 7.42 -1.48 -0.44
N LYS A 27 8.50 -1.00 -1.08
CA LYS A 27 9.87 -1.47 -0.82
C LYS A 27 10.29 -1.25 0.63
N SER A 28 10.00 -0.07 1.18
CA SER A 28 10.31 0.26 2.57
C SER A 28 9.58 -0.68 3.55
N TYR A 29 8.29 -0.93 3.31
CA TYR A 29 7.55 -1.88 4.13
C TYR A 29 7.99 -3.33 3.95
N GLU A 30 8.38 -3.75 2.74
CA GLU A 30 8.96 -5.07 2.52
C GLU A 30 10.24 -5.24 3.35
N GLN A 31 11.13 -4.24 3.35
CA GLN A 31 12.34 -4.25 4.16
C GLN A 31 12.01 -4.33 5.66
N LEU A 32 11.05 -3.54 6.15
CA LEU A 32 10.59 -3.61 7.54
C LEU A 32 10.03 -4.99 7.91
N THR A 33 9.33 -5.68 7.00
CA THR A 33 8.86 -7.06 7.26
C THR A 33 9.99 -8.09 7.32
N LYS A 34 11.14 -7.82 6.69
CA LYS A 34 12.33 -8.68 6.79
C LYS A 34 13.10 -8.44 8.09
N GLU A 35 13.19 -7.18 8.51
CA GLU A 35 13.87 -6.77 9.74
C GLU A 35 13.12 -7.21 11.00
N ASP A 36 11.79 -7.04 11.02
CA ASP A 36 10.91 -7.53 12.08
C ASP A 36 9.72 -8.30 11.50
N PRO A 37 9.86 -9.63 11.30
CA PRO A 37 8.79 -10.47 10.80
C PRO A 37 7.58 -10.59 11.74
N LYS A 38 7.69 -10.16 12.99
CA LYS A 38 6.60 -10.18 13.98
C LYS A 38 5.86 -8.84 14.05
N GLY A 39 6.43 -7.79 13.46
CA GLY A 39 5.83 -6.46 13.40
C GLY A 39 4.56 -6.47 12.55
N PHE A 40 3.41 -6.18 13.16
CA PHE A 40 2.12 -6.20 12.45
C PHE A 40 1.88 -4.95 11.58
N ARG A 41 2.48 -3.81 11.92
CA ARG A 41 2.20 -2.49 11.29
C ARG A 41 2.54 -2.43 9.79
N PRO A 42 3.70 -2.94 9.31
CA PRO A 42 4.02 -2.90 7.88
C PRO A 42 2.97 -3.59 7.00
N TYR A 43 2.38 -4.68 7.47
CA TYR A 43 1.31 -5.38 6.76
C TYR A 43 0.03 -4.55 6.65
N PHE A 44 -0.33 -3.79 7.67
CA PHE A 44 -1.49 -2.88 7.59
C PHE A 44 -1.29 -1.80 6.51
N TYR A 45 -0.13 -1.15 6.49
CA TYR A 45 0.16 -0.09 5.53
C TYR A 45 0.30 -0.62 4.10
N ARG A 46 0.91 -1.79 3.89
CA ARG A 46 0.90 -2.45 2.57
C ARG A 46 -0.52 -2.79 2.13
N GLY A 47 -1.38 -3.26 3.04
CA GLY A 47 -2.80 -3.52 2.76
C GLY A 47 -3.53 -2.26 2.29
N MET A 48 -3.33 -1.12 2.96
CA MET A 48 -3.90 0.17 2.54
C MET A 48 -3.42 0.60 1.15
N ILE A 49 -2.12 0.47 0.89
CA ILE A 49 -1.54 0.82 -0.41
C ILE A 49 -2.12 -0.06 -1.52
N TYR A 50 -2.19 -1.38 -1.31
CA TYR A 50 -2.79 -2.28 -2.30
C TYR A 50 -4.29 -1.99 -2.51
N SER A 51 -5.04 -1.61 -1.47
CA SER A 51 -6.42 -1.13 -1.62
C SER A 51 -6.51 0.15 -2.45
N PHE A 52 -5.59 1.11 -2.27
CA PHE A 52 -5.55 2.33 -3.06
C PHE A 52 -5.23 2.08 -4.54
N LEU A 53 -4.48 1.03 -4.84
CA LEU A 53 -4.14 0.59 -6.20
C LEU A 53 -5.19 -0.34 -6.84
N ASP A 54 -6.36 -0.54 -6.22
CA ASP A 54 -7.36 -1.55 -6.61
C ASP A 54 -6.84 -3.01 -6.69
N LYS A 55 -5.71 -3.29 -6.03
CA LYS A 55 -5.08 -4.61 -5.90
C LYS A 55 -5.70 -5.39 -4.74
N ASN A 56 -6.96 -5.76 -4.94
CA ASN A 56 -7.81 -6.31 -3.88
C ASN A 56 -7.35 -7.66 -3.30
N ALA A 57 -6.67 -8.50 -4.09
CA ALA A 57 -6.17 -9.79 -3.60
C ALA A 57 -4.98 -9.59 -2.66
N GLU A 58 -4.02 -8.78 -3.07
CA GLU A 58 -2.83 -8.43 -2.30
C GLU A 58 -3.22 -7.69 -1.02
N ALA A 59 -4.18 -6.76 -1.10
CA ALA A 59 -4.69 -6.07 0.08
C ALA A 59 -5.26 -7.05 1.12
N LYS A 60 -6.07 -8.02 0.68
CA LYS A 60 -6.65 -9.04 1.57
C LYS A 60 -5.57 -9.89 2.24
N GLU A 61 -4.55 -10.29 1.50
CA GLU A 61 -3.41 -11.05 2.03
C GLU A 61 -2.70 -10.26 3.13
N GLN A 62 -2.37 -9.00 2.87
CA GLN A 62 -1.70 -8.15 3.84
C GLN A 62 -2.55 -7.93 5.10
N PHE A 63 -3.85 -7.70 4.96
CA PHE A 63 -4.75 -7.55 6.11
C PHE A 63 -4.94 -8.85 6.90
N ALA A 64 -4.93 -10.01 6.24
CA ALA A 64 -4.95 -11.29 6.94
C ALA A 64 -3.69 -11.46 7.81
N LYS A 65 -2.52 -11.12 7.27
CA LYS A 65 -1.26 -11.19 8.01
C LYS A 65 -1.19 -10.20 9.17
N TYR A 66 -1.67 -8.97 8.96
CA TYR A 66 -1.83 -7.98 10.03
C TYR A 66 -2.69 -8.53 11.18
N LYS A 67 -3.87 -9.11 10.88
CA LYS A 67 -4.77 -9.65 11.91
C LYS A 67 -4.12 -10.78 12.71
N GLU A 68 -3.44 -11.71 12.03
CA GLU A 68 -2.71 -12.82 12.66
C GLU A 68 -1.67 -12.30 13.67
N LEU A 69 -0.81 -11.37 13.23
CA LEU A 69 0.28 -10.84 14.06
C LEU A 69 -0.23 -9.91 15.17
N PHE A 70 -1.26 -9.11 14.89
CA PHE A 70 -1.87 -8.22 15.89
C PHE A 70 -2.56 -9.01 17.00
N GLN A 71 -3.27 -10.09 16.66
CA GLN A 71 -3.86 -11.00 17.66
C GLN A 71 -2.79 -11.62 18.55
N ARG A 72 -1.67 -12.05 17.96
CA ARG A 72 -0.53 -12.59 18.71
C ARG A 72 0.15 -11.55 19.61
N TYR A 73 0.12 -10.27 19.25
CA TYR A 73 0.69 -9.19 20.07
C TYR A 73 -0.17 -8.86 21.30
N LEU A 74 -1.49 -9.07 21.21
CA LEU A 74 -2.44 -8.75 22.28
C LEU A 74 -2.60 -9.87 23.33
N GLY A 75 -2.18 -11.09 23.02
CA GLY A 75 -2.21 -12.25 23.93
C GLY A 75 -0.86 -12.49 24.59
#